data_AF-A0A9D6HG56-F1
#
_entry.id   AF-A0A9D6HG56-F1
#
_cell.length_a   1.000
_cell.length_b   1.000
_cell.length_c   1.000
_cell.angle_alpha   90.00
_cell.angle_beta   90.00
_cell.angle_gamma   90.00
#
_symmetry.space_group_name_H-M   'P 1'
#
loop_
_entity.id
_entity.type
_entity.pdbx_description
1 polymer ?
#
loop_
_entity_poly.entity_id
_entity_poly.type
_entity_poly.pdbx_seq_one_letter_code
_entity_poly.pdbx_strand_id
1 'polypeptide(L)' 'GRDFRVGDVLLRGIRLCEPCSHLAQLTCETVSRGLVHRGGLRAQILTEGVIRVGDVVRPA' A
#
# COMPACT_ATOMS: atom_id res chain seq x y z
N GLY A 1 12.33 -2.56 -4.11
CA GLY A 1 10.97 -3.14 -4.14
C GLY A 1 11.04 -4.65 -4.11
N ARG A 2 9.92 -5.32 -3.82
CA ARG A 2 9.77 -6.79 -3.87
C ARG A 2 8.46 -7.15 -4.53
N ASP A 3 8.43 -8.29 -5.20
CA ASP A 3 7.22 -8.80 -5.83
C ASP A 3 6.45 -9.69 -4.86
N PHE A 4 5.14 -9.55 -4.88
CA PHE A 4 4.23 -10.30 -4.03
C PHE A 4 2.90 -10.50 -4.76
N ARG A 5 2.15 -11.50 -4.33
CA ARG A 5 0.81 -11.78 -4.81
C ARG A 5 -0.22 -11.39 -3.77
N VAL A 6 -1.37 -10.92 -4.26
CA VAL A 6 -2.61 -10.79 -3.48
C VAL A 6 -3.68 -11.53 -4.27
N GLY A 7 -4.15 -12.66 -3.75
CA GLY A 7 -4.95 -13.58 -4.54
C GLY A 7 -4.18 -14.05 -5.78
N ASP A 8 -4.76 -13.84 -6.96
CA ASP A 8 -4.16 -14.19 -8.26
C ASP A 8 -3.34 -13.05 -8.89
N VAL A 9 -3.41 -11.84 -8.35
CA VAL A 9 -2.79 -10.63 -8.91
C VAL A 9 -1.34 -10.49 -8.45
N LEU A 10 -0.41 -10.31 -9.38
CA LEU A 10 1.00 -10.03 -9.12
C LEU A 10 1.26 -8.53 -9.00
N LEU A 11 1.93 -8.13 -7.92
CA LEU A 11 2.22 -6.74 -7.56
C LEU A 11 3.71 -6.56 -7.26
N ARG A 12 4.27 -5.40 -7.60
CA ARG A 12 5.63 -4.98 -7.21
C ARG A 12 5.57 -3.83 -6.23
N GLY A 13 6.01 -4.03 -4.99
CA GLY A 13 6.15 -2.96 -4.01
C GLY A 13 7.21 -1.95 -4.45
N ILE A 14 6.83 -0.68 -4.58
CA ILE A 14 7.71 0.37 -5.11
C ILE A 14 8.31 1.20 -3.98
N ARG A 15 7.47 1.80 -3.12
CA ARG A 15 7.85 2.76 -2.07
C ARG A 15 6.85 2.77 -0.91
N LEU A 16 7.25 3.31 0.24
CA LEU A 16 6.32 3.60 1.33
C LEU A 16 5.27 4.64 0.92
N CYS A 17 4.07 4.50 1.46
CA CYS A 17 3.01 5.48 1.32
C CYS A 17 3.15 6.52 2.44
N GLU A 18 4.11 7.43 2.31
CA GLU A 18 4.30 8.50 3.29
C GLU A 18 3.07 9.42 3.35
N PRO A 19 2.73 9.92 4.54
CA PRO A 19 1.60 10.83 4.74
C PRO A 19 1.83 12.15 3.99
N CYS A 20 0.74 12.78 3.55
CA CYS A 20 0.77 14.01 2.76
C CYS A 20 -0.08 15.12 3.39
N SER A 21 0.11 16.36 2.92
CA SER A 21 -0.66 17.52 3.39
C SER A 21 -2.17 17.33 3.26
N HIS A 22 -2.62 16.65 2.20
CA HIS A 22 -4.04 16.34 2.01
C HIS A 22 -4.58 15.42 3.12
N LEU A 23 -3.82 14.39 3.54
CA LEU A 23 -4.21 13.53 4.66
C LEU A 23 -4.30 14.31 5.97
N ALA A 24 -3.36 15.23 6.22
CA ALA A 24 -3.38 16.07 7.41
C ALA A 24 -4.62 16.99 7.46
N GLN A 25 -5.08 17.50 6.31
CA GLN A 25 -6.31 18.30 6.21
C GLN A 25 -7.57 17.47 6.48
N LEU A 26 -7.60 16.20 6.08
CA LEU A 26 -8.72 15.28 6.33
C LEU A 26 -8.76 14.73 7.76
N THR A 27 -7.63 14.78 8.47
CA THR A 27 -7.47 14.23 9.82
C THR A 27 -6.93 15.33 10.76
N CYS A 28 -5.65 15.27 11.13
CA CYS A 28 -4.91 16.35 11.76
C CYS A 28 -3.39 16.12 11.60
N GLU A 29 -2.59 17.14 11.87
CA GLU A 29 -1.13 17.07 11.77
C GLU A 29 -0.52 15.99 12.68
N THR A 30 -1.09 15.76 13.86
CA THR A 30 -0.63 14.72 14.80
C THR A 30 -0.78 13.32 14.21
N VAL A 31 -1.90 13.04 13.53
CA VAL A 31 -2.13 11.76 12.84
C VAL A 31 -1.13 11.60 11.69
N SER A 32 -0.95 12.64 10.87
CA SER A 32 0.03 12.64 9.78
C SER A 32 1.43 12.29 10.27
N ARG A 33 1.93 12.95 11.32
CA ARG A 33 3.25 12.65 11.91
C ARG A 33 3.35 11.24 12.48
N GLY A 34 2.27 10.73 13.09
CA GLY A 34 2.22 9.36 13.61
C GLY A 34 2.29 8.27 12.52
N LEU A 35 1.99 8.61 11.27
CA LEU A 35 1.98 7.69 10.13
C LEU A 35 3.27 7.70 9.30
N VAL A 36 4.27 8.50 9.67
CA VAL A 36 5.59 8.49 9.00
C VAL A 36 6.17 7.07 9.04
N HIS A 37 6.54 6.56 7.86
CA HIS A 37 6.97 5.18 7.63
C HIS A 37 5.96 4.07 7.98
N ARG A 38 4.70 4.42 8.27
CA ARG A 38 3.62 3.52 8.70
C ARG A 38 2.34 3.63 7.86
N GLY A 39 2.32 4.47 6.83
CA GLY A 39 1.16 4.63 5.93
C GLY A 39 0.95 3.49 4.92
N GLY A 40 1.80 2.45 4.94
CA GLY A 40 1.72 1.30 4.05
C GLY A 40 2.65 1.37 2.85
N LEU A 41 2.33 0.62 1.79
CA LEU A 41 3.19 0.40 0.62
C LEU A 41 2.44 0.74 -0.67
N ARG A 42 3.04 1.54 -1.55
CA ARG A 42 2.57 1.69 -2.94
C ARG A 42 3.13 0.55 -3.79
N ALA A 43 2.28 -0.07 -4.58
CA ALA A 43 2.65 -1.16 -5.48
C ALA A 43 2.22 -0.89 -6.93
N GLN A 44 2.96 -1.45 -7.88
CA GLN A 44 2.61 -1.50 -9.29
C GLN A 44 1.90 -2.82 -9.60
N ILE A 45 0.84 -2.77 -10.40
CA ILE A 45 0.16 -3.96 -10.94
C ILE A 45 1.01 -4.52 -12.08
N LEU A 46 1.44 -5.78 -11.96
CA LEU A 46 2.21 -6.48 -12.99
C LEU A 46 1.34 -7.41 -13.84
N THR A 47 0.24 -7.93 -13.27
CA THR A 47 -0.74 -8.75 -13.99
C THR A 47 -2.15 -8.27 -13.65
N GLU A 48 -3.06 -8.33 -14.61
CA GLU A 48 -4.47 -8.04 -14.38
C GLU A 48 -5.15 -9.17 -13.58
N GLY A 49 -6.29 -8.86 -12.96
CA GLY A 49 -7.09 -9.83 -12.22
C GLY A 49 -8.00 -9.16 -11.21
N VAL A 50 -8.65 -9.98 -10.36
CA VAL A 50 -9.59 -9.52 -9.34
C VAL A 50 -9.07 -9.89 -7.96
N ILE A 51 -9.01 -8.91 -7.06
CA ILE A 51 -8.73 -9.11 -5.64
C ILE A 51 -10.04 -9.05 -4.86
N ARG A 52 -10.19 -9.90 -3.84
CA ARG A 52 -11.34 -9.95 -2.93
C ARG A 52 -10.90 -9.80 -1.48
N VAL A 53 -11.82 -9.37 -0.62
CA VAL A 53 -11.59 -9.34 0.83
C VAL A 53 -11.28 -10.76 1.30
N GLY A 54 -10.19 -10.91 2.05
CA GLY A 54 -9.69 -12.20 2.53
C GLY A 54 -8.60 -12.84 1.65
N ASP A 55 -8.30 -12.27 0.48
CA ASP A 55 -7.21 -12.76 -0.35
C ASP A 55 -5.86 -12.69 0.37
N VAL A 56 -5.12 -13.80 0.29
CA VAL A 56 -3.84 -13.94 0.97
C VAL A 56 -2.77 -13.10 0.28
N VAL A 57 -2.01 -12.36 1.09
CA VAL A 57 -0.78 -11.69 0.67
C VAL A 57 0.40 -12.63 0.87
N ARG A 58 1.14 -12.93 -0.19
CA ARG A 58 2.30 -13.84 -0.14
C ARG A 58 3.44 -13.37 -1.04
N PRO A 59 4.71 -13.71 -0.75
CA PRO A 59 5.80 -13.53 -1.71
C PRO A 59 5.45 -14.16 -3.07
N ALA A 60 5.86 -13.50 -4.14
CA ALA A 60 5.60 -13.95 -5.51
C ALA A 60 6.37 -15.22 -5.86
#